data_AF-A0A373FUS9-F1
#
_entry.id   AF-A0A373FUS9-F1
#
_cell.length_a   1.000
_cell.length_b   1.000
_cell.length_c   1.000
_cell.angle_alpha   90.00
_cell.angle_beta   90.00
_cell.angle_gamma   90.00
#
_symmetry.space_group_name_H-M   'P 1'
#
loop_
_entity.id
_entity.type
_entity.pdbx_description
1 polymer ?
#
loop_
_entity_poly.entity_id
_entity_poly.type
_entity_poly.pdbx_seq_one_letter_code
_entity_poly.pdbx_strand_id
1 'polypeptide(L)'
;LGATTSYTAAQVTALQIELAKLGFFKEDIKAMTPSVLKFAKAVDTDLASAATLAGATLRIFNLDAEDTERAVSTMTMGCNASALSFEYLNTAMSIVGPVANSFGFTIEETTALLGALANSGFDASSAATATRNILLNLADSSGKLALALGGPVDNLEDLVKGLKKLNSEGIDLNKALDLTDKRSVAAFNTFLNGTDTVLNLRDAVTGAEEGFNAMSEEMGDNVQGALNRLSSTIEGVVLRFYESKGILRD
;
A
#
# COMPACT_ATOMS: atom_id res chain seq x y z
N LEU A 1 -11.53 27.63 -23.15
CA LEU A 1 -10.47 27.19 -22.22
C LEU A 1 -11.05 26.02 -21.44
N GLY A 2 -10.90 24.75 -21.77
CA GLY A 2 -10.19 24.01 -22.80
C GLY A 2 -10.38 22.56 -22.33
N ALA A 3 -11.17 21.77 -23.05
CA ALA A 3 -11.62 20.45 -22.63
C ALA A 3 -10.44 19.46 -22.56
N THR A 4 -9.89 19.21 -21.38
CA THR A 4 -8.86 18.17 -21.19
C THR A 4 -8.92 17.57 -19.80
N THR A 5 -9.90 16.71 -19.56
CA THR A 5 -9.93 15.90 -18.34
C THR A 5 -10.78 14.66 -18.58
N SER A 6 -10.33 13.77 -19.44
CA SER A 6 -10.87 12.41 -19.54
C SER A 6 -9.73 11.48 -19.90
N TYR A 7 -9.63 10.34 -19.22
CA TYR A 7 -8.70 9.30 -19.65
C TYR A 7 -9.07 8.82 -21.07
N THR A 8 -8.08 8.82 -21.96
CA THR A 8 -8.24 8.32 -23.33
C THR A 8 -8.44 6.81 -23.31
N ALA A 9 -9.08 6.26 -24.34
CA ALA A 9 -9.23 4.81 -24.48
C ALA A 9 -7.87 4.10 -24.41
N ALA A 10 -6.83 4.68 -25.03
CA ALA A 10 -5.47 4.13 -25.01
C ALA A 10 -4.85 4.09 -23.60
N GLN A 11 -5.05 5.13 -22.78
CA GLN A 11 -4.56 5.14 -21.39
C GLN A 11 -5.29 4.08 -20.55
N VAL A 12 -6.61 3.92 -20.74
CA VAL A 12 -7.39 2.87 -20.07
C VAL A 12 -6.92 1.48 -20.52
N THR A 13 -6.62 1.28 -21.81
CA THR A 13 -6.00 0.04 -22.32
C THR A 13 -4.68 -0.27 -21.63
N ALA A 14 -3.82 0.74 -21.46
CA ALA A 14 -2.51 0.55 -20.82
C ALA A 14 -2.65 0.06 -19.38
N LEU A 15 -3.55 0.65 -18.59
CA LEU A 15 -3.92 0.18 -17.25
C LEU A 15 -4.36 -1.28 -17.25
N GLN A 16 -5.25 -1.66 -18.17
CA GLN A 16 -5.78 -3.02 -18.24
C GLN A 16 -4.70 -4.04 -18.60
N ILE A 17 -3.76 -3.64 -19.46
CA ILE A 17 -2.59 -4.43 -19.80
C ILE A 17 -1.72 -4.66 -18.55
N GLU A 18 -1.49 -3.64 -17.73
CA GLU A 18 -0.72 -3.81 -16.48
C GLU A 18 -1.44 -4.74 -15.48
N LEU A 19 -2.76 -4.58 -15.31
CA LEU A 19 -3.54 -5.50 -14.46
C LEU A 19 -3.52 -6.95 -15.01
N ALA A 20 -3.63 -7.13 -16.33
CA ALA A 20 -3.55 -8.44 -16.96
C ALA A 20 -2.17 -9.09 -16.77
N LYS A 21 -1.08 -8.33 -16.85
CA LYS A 21 0.29 -8.83 -16.57
C LYS A 21 0.44 -9.31 -15.13
N LEU A 22 -0.28 -8.70 -14.19
CA LEU A 22 -0.36 -9.11 -12.77
C LEU A 22 -1.34 -10.27 -12.53
N GLY A 23 -1.89 -10.86 -13.59
CA GLY A 23 -2.70 -12.08 -13.55
C GLY A 23 -4.18 -11.87 -13.23
N PHE A 24 -4.68 -10.62 -13.25
CA PHE A 24 -6.12 -10.35 -13.13
C PHE A 24 -6.85 -10.67 -14.44
N PHE A 25 -8.07 -11.20 -14.34
CA PHE A 25 -8.87 -11.59 -15.51
C PHE A 25 -9.94 -10.56 -15.87
N LYS A 26 -10.70 -10.81 -16.94
CA LYS A 26 -11.68 -9.85 -17.51
C LYS A 26 -12.57 -9.20 -16.45
N GLU A 27 -13.21 -10.01 -15.61
CA GLU A 27 -14.16 -9.51 -14.61
C GLU A 27 -13.45 -8.76 -13.48
N ASP A 28 -12.30 -9.26 -13.01
CA ASP A 28 -11.45 -8.55 -12.04
C ASP A 28 -11.03 -7.19 -12.58
N ILE A 29 -10.42 -7.14 -13.76
CA ILE A 29 -9.95 -5.90 -14.39
C ILE A 29 -11.10 -4.89 -14.52
N LYS A 30 -12.30 -5.36 -14.85
CA LYS A 30 -13.49 -4.52 -14.93
C LYS A 30 -13.89 -3.96 -13.57
N ALA A 31 -13.87 -4.78 -12.53
CA ALA A 31 -14.17 -4.37 -11.15
C ALA A 31 -13.12 -3.40 -10.59
N MET A 32 -11.83 -3.64 -10.87
CA MET A 32 -10.72 -2.84 -10.36
C MET A 32 -10.62 -1.48 -11.03
N THR A 33 -10.87 -1.40 -12.34
CA THR A 33 -10.59 -0.19 -13.13
C THR A 33 -11.22 1.10 -12.57
N PRO A 34 -12.51 1.16 -12.19
CA PRO A 34 -13.09 2.36 -11.58
C PRO A 34 -12.24 2.95 -10.45
N SER A 35 -11.82 2.11 -9.51
CA SER A 35 -11.04 2.52 -8.34
C SER A 35 -9.62 2.92 -8.72
N VAL A 36 -8.99 2.23 -9.67
CA VAL A 36 -7.66 2.60 -10.17
C VAL A 36 -7.67 3.93 -10.93
N LEU A 37 -8.73 4.24 -11.69
CA LEU A 37 -8.87 5.56 -12.34
C LEU A 37 -8.97 6.68 -11.30
N LYS A 38 -9.76 6.48 -10.24
CA LYS A 38 -9.87 7.42 -9.13
C LYS A 38 -8.55 7.58 -8.40
N PHE A 39 -7.85 6.46 -8.15
CA PHE A 39 -6.55 6.42 -7.49
C PHE A 39 -5.50 7.22 -8.23
N ALA A 40 -5.34 6.94 -9.53
CA ALA A 40 -4.38 7.62 -10.39
C ALA A 40 -4.56 9.14 -10.35
N LYS A 41 -5.82 9.59 -10.33
CA LYS A 41 -6.16 10.99 -10.20
C LYS A 41 -5.81 11.54 -8.82
N ALA A 42 -6.20 10.84 -7.76
CA ALA A 42 -6.06 11.29 -6.39
C ALA A 42 -4.61 11.49 -5.96
N VAL A 43 -3.72 10.65 -6.50
CA VAL A 43 -2.27 10.71 -6.20
C VAL A 43 -1.44 11.30 -7.35
N ASP A 44 -2.10 11.95 -8.32
CA ASP A 44 -1.49 12.63 -9.47
C ASP A 44 -0.44 11.79 -10.24
N THR A 45 -0.84 10.61 -10.70
CA THR A 45 0.02 9.67 -11.45
C THR A 45 -0.67 9.14 -12.71
N ASP A 46 0.10 8.53 -13.60
CA ASP A 46 -0.44 7.92 -14.81
C ASP A 46 -1.19 6.61 -14.53
N LEU A 47 -2.11 6.26 -15.42
CA LEU A 47 -2.98 5.08 -15.24
C LEU A 47 -2.21 3.76 -15.18
N ALA A 48 -1.10 3.60 -15.91
CA ALA A 48 -0.34 2.36 -15.93
C ALA A 48 0.43 2.17 -14.61
N SER A 49 1.04 3.25 -14.11
CA SER A 49 1.69 3.26 -12.79
C SER A 49 0.69 2.98 -11.66
N ALA A 50 -0.46 3.67 -11.65
CA ALA A 50 -1.52 3.42 -10.67
C ALA A 50 -2.01 1.97 -10.69
N ALA A 51 -2.22 1.41 -11.89
CA ALA A 51 -2.63 0.02 -12.08
C ALA A 51 -1.60 -0.97 -11.54
N THR A 52 -0.32 -0.70 -11.80
CA THR A 52 0.78 -1.54 -11.34
C THR A 52 0.82 -1.57 -9.82
N LEU A 53 0.78 -0.40 -9.16
CA LEU A 53 0.81 -0.33 -7.70
C LEU A 53 -0.45 -0.95 -7.07
N ALA A 54 -1.64 -0.62 -7.56
CA ALA A 54 -2.89 -1.17 -7.02
C ALA A 54 -2.93 -2.69 -7.17
N GLY A 55 -2.66 -3.21 -8.37
CA GLY A 55 -2.66 -4.65 -8.63
C GLY A 55 -1.57 -5.38 -7.85
N ALA A 56 -0.36 -4.84 -7.75
CA ALA A 56 0.71 -5.44 -6.95
C ALA A 56 0.33 -5.46 -5.46
N THR A 57 -0.28 -4.40 -4.95
CA THR A 57 -0.73 -4.31 -3.56
C THR A 57 -1.77 -5.37 -3.24
N LEU A 58 -2.77 -5.56 -4.10
CA LEU A 58 -3.77 -6.63 -3.91
C LEU A 58 -3.09 -8.00 -3.84
N ARG A 59 -2.15 -8.28 -4.75
CA ARG A 59 -1.40 -9.54 -4.74
C ARG A 59 -0.54 -9.71 -3.49
N ILE A 60 0.12 -8.64 -3.03
CA ILE A 60 0.97 -8.66 -1.84
C ILE A 60 0.17 -9.03 -0.59
N PHE A 61 -1.04 -8.48 -0.45
CA PHE A 61 -1.89 -8.67 0.72
C PHE A 61 -2.95 -9.77 0.55
N ASN A 62 -2.88 -10.56 -0.52
CA ASN A 62 -3.87 -11.61 -0.86
C ASN A 62 -5.32 -11.08 -0.85
N LEU A 63 -5.52 -9.88 -1.38
CA LEU A 63 -6.82 -9.23 -1.49
C LEU A 63 -7.49 -9.57 -2.83
N ASP A 64 -8.82 -9.58 -2.82
CA ASP A 64 -9.62 -9.84 -4.01
C ASP A 64 -9.81 -8.56 -4.84
N ALA A 65 -10.27 -8.70 -6.09
CA ALA A 65 -10.46 -7.55 -6.98
C ALA A 65 -11.46 -6.53 -6.40
N GLU A 66 -12.45 -7.02 -5.66
CA GLU A 66 -13.47 -6.26 -4.94
C GLU A 66 -12.87 -5.38 -3.83
N ASP A 67 -11.71 -5.74 -3.28
CA ASP A 67 -11.00 -4.95 -2.26
C ASP A 67 -10.18 -3.80 -2.87
N THR A 68 -10.20 -3.61 -4.20
CA THR A 68 -9.40 -2.57 -4.86
C THR A 68 -9.70 -1.19 -4.31
N GLU A 69 -10.98 -0.88 -4.07
CA GLU A 69 -11.37 0.43 -3.53
C GLU A 69 -10.77 0.65 -2.13
N ARG A 70 -10.86 -0.33 -1.24
CA ARG A 70 -10.25 -0.32 0.10
C ARG A 70 -8.73 -0.14 0.02
N ALA A 71 -8.07 -0.86 -0.88
CA ALA A 71 -6.61 -0.79 -1.00
C ALA A 71 -6.13 0.58 -1.49
N VAL A 72 -6.77 1.12 -2.54
CA VAL A 72 -6.36 2.41 -3.09
C VAL A 72 -6.83 3.59 -2.24
N SER A 73 -7.95 3.47 -1.52
CA SER A 73 -8.38 4.48 -0.54
C SER A 73 -7.39 4.57 0.62
N THR A 74 -6.95 3.42 1.15
CA THR A 74 -5.91 3.33 2.19
C THR A 74 -4.63 4.06 1.75
N MET A 75 -4.12 3.76 0.55
CA MET A 75 -2.91 4.39 0.02
C MET A 75 -3.09 5.90 -0.21
N THR A 76 -4.21 6.30 -0.81
CA THR A 76 -4.51 7.72 -1.09
C THR A 76 -4.58 8.52 0.20
N MET A 77 -5.34 8.02 1.18
CA MET A 77 -5.52 8.70 2.45
C MET A 77 -4.24 8.66 3.29
N GLY A 78 -3.39 7.66 3.10
CA GLY A 78 -2.03 7.65 3.63
C GLY A 78 -1.19 8.82 3.09
N CYS A 79 -1.23 9.07 1.78
CA CYS A 79 -0.58 10.24 1.16
C CYS A 79 -1.16 11.57 1.67
N ASN A 80 -2.45 11.64 1.97
CA ASN A 80 -3.08 12.86 2.48
C ASN A 80 -2.79 13.13 3.96
N ALA A 81 -2.70 12.06 4.77
CA ALA A 81 -2.53 12.15 6.22
C ALA A 81 -1.06 12.19 6.67
N SER A 82 -0.11 12.00 5.75
CA SER A 82 1.32 11.91 6.06
C SER A 82 2.19 12.42 4.92
N ALA A 83 3.51 12.37 5.09
CA ALA A 83 4.49 12.71 4.06
C ALA A 83 4.69 11.61 2.99
N LEU A 84 3.79 10.64 2.90
CA LEU A 84 3.78 9.65 1.82
C LEU A 84 3.45 10.29 0.47
N SER A 85 4.00 9.72 -0.59
CA SER A 85 3.62 10.01 -1.99
C SER A 85 3.37 8.71 -2.75
N PHE A 86 2.85 8.83 -3.98
CA PHE A 86 2.71 7.69 -4.86
C PHE A 86 4.06 6.96 -5.07
N GLU A 87 5.13 7.69 -5.38
CA GLU A 87 6.47 7.13 -5.62
C GLU A 87 7.02 6.45 -4.36
N TYR A 88 6.71 7.03 -3.19
CA TYR A 88 7.07 6.46 -1.91
C TYR A 88 6.45 5.08 -1.74
N LEU A 89 5.12 4.99 -1.89
CA LEU A 89 4.37 3.74 -1.76
C LEU A 89 4.76 2.73 -2.84
N ASN A 90 4.95 3.18 -4.08
CA ASN A 90 5.38 2.33 -5.19
C ASN A 90 6.72 1.64 -4.92
N THR A 91 7.65 2.35 -4.28
CA THR A 91 8.93 1.79 -3.84
C THR A 91 8.74 0.91 -2.61
N ALA A 92 8.17 1.48 -1.55
CA ALA A 92 8.15 0.90 -0.22
C ALA A 92 7.31 -0.38 -0.14
N MET A 93 6.13 -0.38 -0.74
CA MET A 93 5.16 -1.47 -0.60
C MET A 93 5.70 -2.80 -1.15
N SER A 94 6.47 -2.76 -2.24
CA SER A 94 7.12 -3.94 -2.82
C SER A 94 8.17 -4.58 -1.90
N ILE A 95 8.78 -3.77 -1.02
CA ILE A 95 9.84 -4.20 -0.10
C ILE A 95 9.26 -4.72 1.22
N VAL A 96 8.35 -3.95 1.83
CA VAL A 96 7.81 -4.26 3.17
C VAL A 96 6.55 -5.11 3.12
N GLY A 97 5.67 -4.87 2.14
CA GLY A 97 4.33 -5.44 2.10
C GLY A 97 4.29 -6.98 2.17
N PRO A 98 5.12 -7.73 1.41
CA PRO A 98 5.12 -9.20 1.49
C PRO A 98 5.46 -9.73 2.88
N VAL A 99 6.37 -9.03 3.57
CA VAL A 99 6.78 -9.39 4.94
C VAL A 99 5.69 -9.02 5.93
N ALA A 100 5.09 -7.83 5.78
CA ALA A 100 3.98 -7.39 6.62
C ALA A 100 2.80 -8.37 6.57
N ASN A 101 2.33 -8.70 5.37
CA ASN A 101 1.23 -9.66 5.19
C ASN A 101 1.56 -11.05 5.75
N SER A 102 2.80 -11.54 5.54
CA SER A 102 3.24 -12.83 6.09
C SER A 102 3.20 -12.89 7.61
N PHE A 103 3.28 -11.74 8.27
CA PHE A 103 3.24 -11.62 9.74
C PHE A 103 1.94 -11.01 10.25
N GLY A 104 0.86 -11.04 9.45
CA GLY A 104 -0.49 -10.67 9.89
C GLY A 104 -0.83 -9.19 9.78
N PHE A 105 0.12 -8.34 9.39
CA PHE A 105 -0.13 -6.91 9.24
C PHE A 105 -0.95 -6.61 7.98
N THR A 106 -1.94 -5.75 8.13
CA THR A 106 -2.80 -5.34 7.01
C THR A 106 -2.16 -4.23 6.16
N ILE A 107 -2.80 -3.91 5.03
CA ILE A 107 -2.40 -2.77 4.20
C ILE A 107 -2.50 -1.45 4.98
N GLU A 108 -3.53 -1.26 5.81
CA GLU A 108 -3.72 -0.06 6.63
C GLU A 108 -2.60 0.11 7.64
N GLU A 109 -2.28 -0.97 8.36
CA GLU A 109 -1.22 -0.97 9.37
C GLU A 109 0.15 -0.75 8.73
N THR A 110 0.41 -1.38 7.59
CA THR A 110 1.65 -1.20 6.83
C THR A 110 1.78 0.24 6.33
N THR A 111 0.71 0.81 5.78
CA THR A 111 0.67 2.20 5.30
C THR A 111 0.90 3.18 6.45
N ALA A 112 0.30 2.93 7.62
CA ALA A 112 0.50 3.76 8.81
C ALA A 112 1.94 3.74 9.34
N LEU A 113 2.57 2.56 9.38
CA LEU A 113 3.98 2.42 9.75
C LEU A 113 4.89 3.20 8.79
N LEU A 114 4.67 3.03 7.48
CA LEU A 114 5.42 3.79 6.47
C LEU A 114 5.19 5.30 6.60
N GLY A 115 3.95 5.74 6.84
CA GLY A 115 3.61 7.15 7.02
C GLY A 115 4.29 7.79 8.23
N ALA A 116 4.40 7.06 9.35
CA ALA A 116 5.12 7.55 10.52
C ALA A 116 6.62 7.74 10.26
N LEU A 117 7.24 6.84 9.47
CA LEU A 117 8.64 6.97 9.07
C LEU A 117 8.83 8.10 8.04
N ALA A 118 7.93 8.21 7.06
CA ALA A 118 7.94 9.31 6.10
C ALA A 118 7.85 10.67 6.80
N ASN A 119 6.95 10.81 7.77
CA ASN A 119 6.81 12.02 8.61
C ASN A 119 8.09 12.34 9.40
N SER A 120 8.90 11.32 9.69
CA SER A 120 10.19 11.47 10.38
C SER A 120 11.38 11.65 9.44
N GLY A 121 11.14 11.81 8.14
CA GLY A 121 12.16 12.11 7.13
C GLY A 121 12.89 10.90 6.54
N PHE A 122 12.40 9.67 6.76
CA PHE A 122 12.95 8.50 6.11
C PHE A 122 12.51 8.44 4.65
N ASP A 123 13.46 8.25 3.73
CA ASP A 123 13.15 7.92 2.35
C ASP A 123 12.47 6.55 2.22
N ALA A 124 11.79 6.32 1.09
CA ALA A 124 10.99 5.12 0.87
C ALA A 124 11.77 3.80 1.05
N SER A 125 13.02 3.75 0.57
CA SER A 125 13.82 2.52 0.61
C SER A 125 14.29 2.22 2.03
N SER A 126 14.79 3.24 2.75
CA SER A 126 15.24 3.08 4.13
C SER A 126 14.09 2.76 5.08
N ALA A 127 12.94 3.44 4.93
CA ALA A 127 11.75 3.16 5.73
C ALA A 127 11.22 1.74 5.52
N ALA A 128 11.09 1.31 4.26
CA ALA A 128 10.58 -0.01 3.95
C ALA A 128 11.54 -1.11 4.43
N THR A 129 12.84 -0.93 4.22
CA THR A 129 13.87 -1.89 4.68
C THR A 129 13.90 -1.97 6.21
N ALA A 130 13.86 -0.84 6.90
CA ALA A 130 13.88 -0.82 8.36
C ALA A 130 12.60 -1.44 8.93
N THR A 131 11.42 -1.10 8.39
CA THR A 131 10.14 -1.71 8.80
C THR A 131 10.17 -3.22 8.56
N ARG A 132 10.58 -3.66 7.36
CA ARG A 132 10.75 -5.09 7.04
C ARG A 132 11.63 -5.82 8.05
N ASN A 133 12.77 -5.24 8.41
CA ASN A 133 13.68 -5.85 9.38
C ASN A 133 13.10 -5.87 10.80
N ILE A 134 12.37 -4.83 11.20
CA ILE A 134 11.66 -4.82 12.49
C ILE A 134 10.64 -5.94 12.52
N LEU A 135 9.78 -6.06 11.50
CA LEU A 135 8.78 -7.13 11.40
C LEU A 135 9.40 -8.53 11.41
N LEU A 136 10.52 -8.73 10.71
CA LEU A 136 11.26 -10.00 10.76
C LEU A 136 11.81 -10.33 12.16
N ASN A 137 12.28 -9.33 12.91
CA ASN A 137 12.75 -9.53 14.28
C ASN A 137 11.59 -9.76 15.28
N LEU A 138 10.38 -9.29 14.96
CA LEU A 138 9.16 -9.57 15.73
C LEU A 138 8.64 -10.99 15.51
N ALA A 139 8.81 -11.50 14.28
CA ALA A 139 8.40 -12.83 13.91
C ALA A 139 9.19 -13.95 14.60
N ASP A 140 10.45 -13.69 14.94
CA ASP A 140 11.22 -14.59 15.80
C ASP A 140 10.72 -14.45 17.25
N SER A 141 9.73 -15.27 17.61
CA SER A 141 9.15 -15.28 18.96
C SER A 141 10.15 -15.60 20.07
N SER A 142 11.30 -16.19 19.73
CA SER A 142 12.42 -16.43 20.66
C SER A 142 13.47 -15.31 20.65
N GLY A 143 13.35 -14.38 19.71
CA GLY A 143 14.22 -13.24 19.53
C GLY A 143 14.06 -12.22 20.65
N LYS A 144 15.14 -11.46 20.90
CA LYS A 144 15.17 -10.46 21.97
C LYS A 144 14.06 -9.42 21.86
N LEU A 145 13.73 -9.01 20.63
CA LEU A 145 12.72 -7.98 20.37
C LEU A 145 11.32 -8.46 20.76
N ALA A 146 10.89 -9.62 20.25
CA ALA A 146 9.58 -10.19 20.57
C ALA A 146 9.43 -10.45 22.08
N LEU A 147 10.47 -10.99 22.72
CA LEU A 147 10.48 -11.20 24.17
C LEU A 147 10.38 -9.89 24.96
N ALA A 148 11.07 -8.84 24.53
CA ALA A 148 10.99 -7.53 25.17
C ALA A 148 9.57 -6.95 25.05
N LEU A 149 8.95 -7.05 23.88
CA LEU A 149 7.59 -6.56 23.62
C LEU A 149 6.50 -7.39 24.31
N GLY A 150 6.84 -8.58 24.83
CA GLY A 150 5.96 -9.39 25.67
C GLY A 150 5.30 -10.57 24.98
N GLY A 151 5.78 -10.98 23.80
CA GLY A 151 5.27 -12.13 23.06
C GLY A 151 5.31 -11.95 21.55
N PRO A 152 4.67 -12.86 20.79
CA PRO A 152 4.48 -12.71 19.36
C PRO A 152 3.72 -11.42 19.05
N VAL A 153 4.11 -10.73 17.96
CA VAL A 153 3.45 -9.53 17.46
C VAL A 153 3.05 -9.80 16.02
N ASP A 154 1.75 -9.95 15.78
CA ASP A 154 1.17 -10.28 14.46
C ASP A 154 0.23 -9.20 13.92
N ASN A 155 0.09 -8.08 14.63
CA ASN A 155 -0.72 -6.94 14.23
C ASN A 155 -0.17 -5.65 14.85
N LEU A 156 -0.68 -4.50 14.40
CA LEU A 156 -0.23 -3.20 14.90
C LEU A 156 -0.63 -2.95 16.36
N GLU A 157 -1.76 -3.47 16.81
CA GLU A 157 -2.23 -3.27 18.18
C GLU A 157 -1.25 -3.88 19.20
N ASP A 158 -0.78 -5.11 18.95
CA ASP A 158 0.18 -5.79 19.80
C ASP A 158 1.57 -5.15 19.70
N LEU A 159 1.96 -4.68 18.51
CA LEU A 159 3.17 -3.88 18.36
C LEU A 159 3.11 -2.63 19.25
N VAL A 160 2.02 -1.86 19.17
CA VAL A 160 1.85 -0.63 19.94
C VAL A 160 1.81 -0.91 21.44
N LYS A 161 1.11 -1.95 21.89
CA LYS A 161 1.11 -2.37 23.31
C LYS A 161 2.54 -2.65 23.79
N GLY A 162 3.30 -3.43 23.03
CA GLY A 162 4.68 -3.75 23.35
C GLY A 162 5.57 -2.50 23.38
N LEU A 163 5.45 -1.62 22.39
CA LEU A 163 6.23 -0.38 22.33
C LEU A 163 5.91 0.55 23.51
N LYS A 164 4.62 0.70 23.86
CA LYS A 164 4.22 1.50 25.04
C LYS A 164 4.79 0.93 26.33
N LYS A 165 4.79 -0.39 26.49
CA LYS A 165 5.44 -1.06 27.63
C LYS A 165 6.94 -0.74 27.67
N LEU A 166 7.67 -0.95 26.57
CA LEU A 166 9.11 -0.65 26.51
C LEU A 166 9.41 0.82 26.80
N ASN A 167 8.59 1.74 26.30
CA ASN A 167 8.75 3.16 26.57
C ASN A 167 8.54 3.50 28.06
N SER A 168 7.55 2.85 28.72
CA SER A 168 7.31 3.02 30.15
C SER A 168 8.44 2.47 31.04
N GLU A 169 9.19 1.49 30.54
CA GLU A 169 10.38 0.94 31.20
C GLU A 169 11.62 1.83 31.04
N GLY A 170 11.53 2.92 30.26
CA GLY A 170 12.62 3.88 30.08
C GLY A 170 13.81 3.33 29.30
N ILE A 171 13.54 2.44 28.34
CA ILE A 171 14.58 1.84 27.49
C ILE A 171 15.37 2.93 26.75
N ASP A 172 16.69 2.90 26.92
CA ASP A 172 17.61 3.84 26.28
C ASP A 172 18.01 3.39 24.86
N LEU A 173 18.73 4.27 24.14
CA LEU A 173 19.21 3.98 22.79
C LEU A 173 20.11 2.72 22.74
N ASN A 174 20.89 2.44 23.79
CA ASN A 174 21.75 1.26 23.83
C ASN A 174 20.93 -0.02 23.88
N LYS A 175 19.84 0.00 24.64
CA LYS A 175 18.93 -1.14 24.70
C LYS A 175 18.10 -1.27 23.43
N ALA A 176 17.68 -0.17 22.80
CA ALA A 176 17.08 -0.21 21.45
C ALA A 176 18.03 -0.80 20.38
N LEU A 177 19.33 -0.49 20.45
CA LEU A 177 20.38 -1.08 19.61
C LEU A 177 20.64 -2.57 19.90
N ASP A 178 20.38 -3.04 21.12
CA ASP A 178 20.49 -4.47 21.49
C ASP A 178 19.25 -5.27 21.03
N LEU A 179 18.09 -4.62 20.98
CA LEU A 179 16.82 -5.22 20.55
C LEU A 179 16.65 -5.21 19.03
N THR A 180 17.34 -4.33 18.31
CA THR A 180 17.18 -4.16 16.86
C THR A 180 18.53 -4.11 16.14
N ASP A 181 18.52 -4.25 14.82
CA ASP A 181 19.72 -4.05 14.03
C ASP A 181 20.10 -2.56 13.95
N LYS A 182 21.41 -2.25 13.83
CA LYS A 182 21.93 -0.88 13.69
C LYS A 182 21.28 -0.08 12.56
N ARG A 183 20.80 -0.75 11.51
CA ARG A 183 20.14 -0.14 10.35
C ARG A 183 18.67 0.20 10.60
N SER A 184 18.06 -0.41 11.63
CA SER A 184 16.63 -0.29 11.93
C SER A 184 16.37 0.48 13.22
N VAL A 185 17.38 0.70 14.06
CA VAL A 185 17.22 1.35 15.37
C VAL A 185 16.58 2.74 15.29
N ALA A 186 16.89 3.53 14.26
CA ALA A 186 16.32 4.86 14.10
C ALA A 186 14.82 4.77 13.82
N ALA A 187 14.40 3.88 12.91
CA ALA A 187 12.99 3.64 12.62
C ALA A 187 12.26 3.01 13.82
N PHE A 188 12.91 2.09 14.53
CA PHE A 188 12.36 1.51 15.76
C PHE A 188 12.12 2.58 16.83
N ASN A 189 13.06 3.50 17.02
CA ASN A 189 12.88 4.63 17.94
C ASN A 189 11.76 5.58 17.47
N THR A 190 11.58 5.77 16.17
CA THR A 190 10.41 6.50 15.65
C THR A 190 9.11 5.81 16.05
N PHE A 191 9.02 4.49 15.93
CA PHE A 191 7.82 3.75 16.37
C PHE A 191 7.66 3.77 17.89
N LEU A 192 8.73 3.56 18.64
CA LEU A 192 8.73 3.56 20.11
C LEU A 192 8.18 4.87 20.69
N ASN A 193 8.62 6.00 20.13
CA ASN A 193 8.20 7.33 20.57
C ASN A 193 6.93 7.84 19.87
N GLY A 194 6.52 7.18 18.78
CA GLY A 194 5.46 7.64 17.88
C GLY A 194 4.23 6.75 17.83
N THR A 195 4.00 5.91 18.84
CA THR A 195 2.88 4.95 18.84
C THR A 195 1.52 5.60 18.58
N ASP A 196 1.24 6.76 19.18
CA ASP A 196 -0.01 7.48 18.94
C ASP A 196 -0.09 8.05 17.50
N THR A 197 1.03 8.47 16.93
CA THR A 197 1.09 8.88 15.50
C THR A 197 0.75 7.72 14.59
N VAL A 198 1.33 6.54 14.84
CA VAL A 198 1.06 5.35 14.02
C VAL A 198 -0.42 4.93 14.15
N LEU A 199 -0.99 4.95 15.35
CA LEU A 199 -2.42 4.65 15.56
C LEU A 199 -3.32 5.67 14.83
N ASN A 200 -3.05 6.96 14.96
CA ASN A 200 -3.83 8.00 14.29
C ASN A 200 -3.75 7.87 12.76
N LEU A 201 -2.57 7.52 12.22
CA LEU A 201 -2.42 7.25 10.79
C LEU A 201 -3.20 6.00 10.36
N ARG A 202 -3.16 4.92 11.14
CA ARG A 202 -3.96 3.70 10.87
C ARG A 202 -5.43 4.04 10.84
N ASP A 203 -5.91 4.79 11.83
CA ASP A 203 -7.32 5.21 11.92
C ASP A 203 -7.73 6.09 10.73
N ALA A 204 -6.84 6.99 10.27
CA ALA A 204 -7.10 7.87 9.12
C ALA A 204 -7.20 7.12 7.78
N VAL A 205 -6.59 5.93 7.67
CA VAL A 205 -6.57 5.14 6.43
C VAL A 205 -7.50 3.91 6.47
N THR A 206 -8.09 3.61 7.63
CA THR A 206 -9.03 2.49 7.79
C THR A 206 -10.46 2.94 7.50
N GLY A 207 -11.17 2.21 6.62
CA GLY A 207 -12.53 2.59 6.23
C GLY A 207 -12.57 3.93 5.48
N ALA A 208 -11.52 4.23 4.72
CA ALA A 208 -11.27 5.53 4.13
C ALA A 208 -11.92 5.75 2.75
N GLU A 209 -12.79 4.82 2.33
CA GLU A 209 -13.46 4.83 1.03
C GLU A 209 -14.35 6.07 0.85
N GLU A 210 -15.04 6.52 1.90
CA GLU A 210 -15.87 7.72 1.84
C GLU A 210 -15.02 8.98 1.57
N GLY A 211 -13.92 9.15 2.32
CA GLY A 211 -12.98 10.25 2.11
C GLY A 211 -12.30 10.20 0.74
N PHE A 212 -11.93 9.00 0.29
CA PHE A 212 -11.38 8.76 -1.04
C PHE A 212 -12.37 9.12 -2.16
N ASN A 213 -13.64 8.74 -2.01
CA ASN A 213 -14.68 9.07 -2.98
C ASN A 213 -15.00 10.56 -3.00
N ALA A 214 -15.11 11.20 -1.84
CA ALA A 214 -15.30 12.65 -1.73
C ALA A 214 -14.15 13.42 -2.39
N MET A 215 -12.91 13.00 -2.14
CA MET A 215 -11.73 13.56 -2.82
C MET A 215 -11.81 13.38 -4.34
N SER A 216 -12.18 12.18 -4.80
CA SER A 216 -12.30 11.92 -6.24
C SER A 216 -13.38 12.77 -6.91
N GLU A 217 -14.50 13.00 -6.22
CA GLU A 217 -15.59 13.87 -6.67
C GLU A 217 -15.14 15.34 -6.72
N GLU A 218 -14.48 15.84 -5.67
CA GLU A 218 -13.95 17.21 -5.62
C GLU A 218 -12.89 17.45 -6.71
N MET A 219 -12.03 16.46 -6.94
CA MET A 219 -11.03 16.52 -7.99
C MET A 219 -11.64 16.46 -9.39
N GLY A 220 -12.93 16.13 -9.54
CA GLY A 220 -13.82 16.38 -10.68
C GLY A 220 -13.27 16.14 -12.09
N ASP A 221 -13.67 15.04 -12.75
CA ASP A 221 -13.92 14.95 -14.22
C ASP A 221 -13.87 13.50 -14.80
N ASN A 222 -14.98 13.13 -15.46
CA ASN A 222 -15.15 12.10 -16.50
C ASN A 222 -14.81 10.62 -16.21
N VAL A 223 -14.72 10.20 -14.94
CA VAL A 223 -14.58 8.77 -14.57
C VAL A 223 -15.65 7.91 -15.26
N GLN A 224 -16.91 8.36 -15.30
CA GLN A 224 -18.00 7.66 -15.99
C GLN A 224 -17.74 7.44 -17.50
N GLY A 225 -17.14 8.41 -18.18
CA GLY A 225 -16.78 8.28 -19.60
C GLY A 225 -15.68 7.24 -19.82
N ALA A 226 -14.74 7.14 -18.89
CA ALA A 226 -13.72 6.09 -18.89
C ALA A 226 -14.32 4.70 -18.60
N LEU A 227 -15.34 4.60 -17.72
CA LEU A 227 -16.08 3.36 -17.46
C LEU A 227 -16.87 2.85 -18.67
N ASN A 228 -17.39 3.75 -19.50
CA ASN A 228 -18.06 3.34 -20.73
C ASN A 228 -17.05 2.79 -21.76
N ARG A 229 -15.84 3.34 -21.84
CA ARG A 229 -14.76 2.87 -22.73
C ARG A 229 -14.13 1.56 -22.23
N LEU A 230 -14.02 1.40 -20.91
CA LEU A 230 -13.51 0.23 -20.20
C LEU A 230 -14.11 -1.07 -20.73
N SER A 231 -15.44 -1.13 -20.82
CA SER A 231 -16.16 -2.35 -21.23
C SER A 231 -15.72 -2.85 -22.61
N SER A 232 -15.46 -1.95 -23.56
CA SER A 232 -15.03 -2.33 -24.91
C SER A 232 -13.54 -2.70 -24.99
N THR A 233 -12.69 -2.08 -24.18
CA THR A 233 -11.23 -2.30 -24.24
C THR A 233 -10.81 -3.62 -23.59
N ILE A 234 -11.41 -4.02 -22.46
CA ILE A 234 -11.01 -5.25 -21.75
C ILE A 234 -11.20 -6.46 -22.66
N GLU A 235 -12.29 -6.49 -23.42
CA GLU A 235 -12.60 -7.58 -24.35
C GLU A 235 -11.49 -7.75 -25.38
N GLY A 236 -10.99 -6.66 -25.96
CA GLY A 236 -9.90 -6.71 -26.93
C GLY A 236 -8.54 -7.11 -26.35
N VAL A 237 -8.24 -6.70 -25.10
CA VAL A 237 -6.95 -6.99 -24.45
C VAL A 237 -6.87 -8.45 -24.00
N VAL A 238 -7.91 -8.94 -23.31
CA VAL A 238 -7.94 -10.32 -22.80
C VAL A 238 -7.81 -11.32 -23.94
N LEU A 239 -8.54 -11.13 -25.03
CA LEU A 239 -8.46 -12.01 -26.21
C LEU A 239 -7.02 -12.09 -26.77
N ARG A 240 -6.31 -10.96 -26.88
CA ARG A 240 -4.93 -10.93 -27.40
C ARG A 240 -3.93 -11.66 -26.48
N PHE A 241 -4.10 -11.58 -25.16
CA PHE A 241 -3.25 -12.32 -24.23
C PHE A 241 -3.51 -13.83 -24.25
N TYR A 242 -4.78 -14.24 -24.44
CA TYR A 242 -5.12 -15.65 -24.61
C TYR A 242 -4.59 -16.21 -25.93
N GLU A 243 -4.78 -15.50 -27.05
CA GLU A 243 -4.23 -15.89 -28.35
C GLU A 243 -2.69 -15.93 -28.33
N SER A 244 -2.05 -14.98 -27.65
CA SER A 244 -0.59 -14.93 -27.49
C SER A 244 -0.02 -16.11 -26.67
N LYS A 245 -0.75 -16.66 -25.68
CA LYS A 245 -0.32 -17.85 -24.94
C LYS A 245 -0.63 -19.17 -25.68
N GLY A 246 -1.47 -19.13 -26.71
CA GLY A 246 -1.79 -20.29 -27.57
C GLY A 246 -0.78 -20.57 -28.67
N ILE A 247 0.04 -19.60 -29.08
CA ILE A 247 1.00 -19.72 -30.20
C ILE A 247 2.37 -20.33 -29.75
N LEU A 248 2.56 -20.63 -28.46
CA LEU A 248 3.74 -21.35 -27.95
C LEU A 248 3.49 -22.82 -27.62
N ARG A 249 2.40 -23.39 -28.16
CA ARG A 249 2.20 -24.84 -28.23
C ARG A 249 2.14 -25.22 -29.69
N ASP A 250 3.32 -25.44 -30.27
CA ASP A 250 3.59 -26.43 -31.32
C ASP A 250 5.12 -26.65 -31.38
#